data_AF-A0A6G8PSI9-F1
#
_entry.id   AF-A0A6G8PSI9-F1
#
_cell.length_a   1.000
_cell.length_b   1.000
_cell.length_c   1.000
_cell.angle_alpha   90.00
_cell.angle_beta   90.00
_cell.angle_gamma   90.00
#
_symmetry.space_group_name_H-M   'P 1'
#
loop_
_entity.id
_entity.type
_entity.pdbx_description
1 polymer ?
#
loop_
_entity_poly.entity_id
_entity_poly.type
_entity_poly.pdbx_seq_one_letter_code
_entity_poly.pdbx_strand_id
1 'polypeptide(L)'
;MKELSENGLLGPGEVAGLVGVKESTVWRWCREGTLPALKVGKHWRVRRGALEDFLRRSERPVTLAGQLSAFLRVPDNVLAIAQNRDVLHRLDAAFFSVGEAHDGLLVKFYGGEDRTEDELVSRFEQNGLEAGRLRDEGRLLMREEEVSTGERGDRLGRLVEEESGNGRTVWASFDWVLDVELNTALEQQENLAELVDAEQLVVKTAALKEAIEEWSSSALVRAQTSHSGTILALEKGLWLARGGPMPAS
;
A
#
# COMPACT_ATOMS: atom_id res chain seq x y z
N MET A 1 -13.19 3.93 -44.48
CA MET A 1 -12.26 5.03 -44.19
C MET A 1 -13.03 6.22 -43.62
N LYS A 2 -13.12 6.29 -42.29
CA LYS A 2 -13.00 7.52 -41.48
C LYS A 2 -12.88 7.10 -40.01
N GLU A 3 -11.72 6.56 -39.68
CA GLU A 3 -11.15 6.78 -38.35
C GLU A 3 -10.97 8.29 -38.20
N LEU A 4 -11.65 8.86 -37.21
CA LEU A 4 -11.37 10.18 -36.68
C LEU A 4 -11.54 10.11 -35.16
N SER A 5 -10.37 9.89 -34.53
CA SER A 5 -9.94 10.32 -33.19
C SER A 5 -10.48 9.64 -31.93
N GLU A 6 -9.52 9.08 -31.19
CA GLU A 6 -9.43 8.90 -29.74
C GLU A 6 -9.61 10.21 -28.92
N ASN A 7 -10.47 11.14 -29.34
CA ASN A 7 -10.67 12.41 -28.65
C ASN A 7 -12.07 12.96 -28.95
N GLY A 8 -12.81 13.38 -27.91
CA GLY A 8 -13.84 14.39 -28.13
C GLY A 8 -15.02 14.36 -27.19
N LEU A 9 -14.84 14.92 -26.00
CA LEU A 9 -15.89 15.69 -25.31
C LEU A 9 -17.32 15.10 -25.24
N LEU A 10 -17.63 14.46 -24.11
CA LEU A 10 -18.94 13.90 -23.78
C LEU A 10 -19.92 14.98 -23.30
N GLY A 11 -21.19 14.88 -23.70
CA GLY A 11 -22.28 15.68 -23.14
C GLY A 11 -22.81 15.12 -21.80
N PRO A 12 -23.53 15.93 -21.00
CA PRO A 12 -24.08 15.48 -19.72
C PRO A 12 -24.96 14.23 -19.80
N GLY A 13 -25.77 14.09 -20.86
CA GLY A 13 -26.57 12.89 -21.10
C GLY A 13 -25.75 11.64 -21.38
N GLU A 14 -24.66 11.76 -22.13
CA GLU A 14 -23.74 10.64 -22.41
C GLU A 14 -23.01 10.22 -21.14
N VAL A 15 -22.50 11.18 -20.36
CA VAL A 15 -21.89 10.92 -19.05
C VAL A 15 -22.89 10.27 -18.09
N ALA A 16 -24.14 10.75 -18.08
CA ALA A 16 -25.21 10.20 -17.26
C ALA A 16 -25.50 8.74 -17.62
N GLY A 17 -25.56 8.42 -18.92
CA GLY A 17 -25.73 7.06 -19.42
C GLY A 17 -24.55 6.14 -19.07
N LEU A 18 -23.32 6.64 -19.15
CA LEU A 18 -22.12 5.87 -18.79
C LEU A 18 -22.03 5.58 -17.29
N VAL A 19 -22.41 6.53 -16.45
CA VAL A 19 -22.25 6.44 -14.98
C VAL A 19 -23.53 5.90 -14.30
N GLY A 20 -24.65 5.82 -14.99
CA GLY A 20 -25.92 5.33 -14.44
C GLY A 20 -26.62 6.33 -13.50
N VAL A 21 -26.47 7.64 -13.74
CA VAL A 21 -27.07 8.71 -12.93
C VAL A 21 -28.05 9.54 -13.74
N LYS A 22 -28.83 10.40 -13.06
CA LYS A 22 -29.67 11.40 -13.76
C LYS A 22 -28.80 12.48 -14.41
N GLU A 23 -29.16 12.92 -15.61
CA GLU A 23 -28.46 14.01 -16.32
C GLU A 23 -28.39 15.31 -15.49
N SER A 24 -29.41 15.61 -14.68
CA SER A 24 -29.42 16.75 -13.76
C SER A 24 -28.29 16.68 -12.72
N THR A 25 -27.87 15.48 -12.31
CA THR A 25 -26.74 15.27 -11.39
C THR A 25 -25.43 15.65 -12.07
N VAL A 26 -25.22 15.24 -13.32
CA VAL A 26 -24.03 15.59 -14.10
C VAL A 26 -23.97 17.10 -14.36
N TRP A 27 -25.12 17.70 -14.66
CA TRP A 27 -25.25 19.16 -14.79
C TRP A 27 -24.83 19.90 -13.52
N ARG A 28 -25.24 19.39 -12.36
CA ARG A 28 -24.83 19.93 -11.06
C ARG A 28 -23.32 19.80 -10.86
N TRP A 29 -22.73 18.63 -11.12
CA TRP A 29 -21.27 18.43 -11.01
C TRP A 29 -20.46 19.37 -11.92
N CYS A 30 -20.91 19.58 -13.16
CA CYS A 30 -20.26 20.50 -14.09
C CYS A 30 -20.40 21.97 -13.61
N ARG A 31 -21.57 22.33 -13.09
CA ARG A 31 -21.86 23.69 -12.59
C ARG A 31 -21.09 24.01 -11.30
N GLU A 32 -20.97 23.04 -10.40
CA GLU A 32 -20.27 23.16 -9.12
C GLU A 32 -18.75 22.99 -9.27
N GLY A 33 -18.27 22.61 -10.46
CA GLY A 33 -16.85 22.39 -10.74
C GLY A 33 -16.30 21.07 -10.19
N THR A 34 -17.16 20.21 -9.61
CA THR A 34 -16.78 18.90 -9.08
C THR A 34 -16.31 17.96 -10.19
N LEU A 35 -16.94 18.03 -11.36
CA LEU A 35 -16.50 17.35 -12.58
C LEU A 35 -15.96 18.39 -13.56
N PRO A 36 -14.63 18.38 -13.87
CA PRO A 36 -14.05 19.32 -14.82
C PRO A 36 -14.70 19.23 -16.20
N ALA A 37 -15.30 20.33 -16.65
CA ALA A 37 -16.06 20.41 -17.90
C ALA A 37 -15.87 21.75 -18.60
N LEU A 38 -15.92 21.73 -19.93
CA LEU A 38 -15.92 22.91 -20.79
C LEU A 38 -17.36 23.38 -21.02
N LYS A 39 -17.63 24.68 -20.82
CA LYS A 39 -18.91 25.28 -21.16
C LYS A 39 -18.85 25.89 -22.56
N VAL A 40 -19.56 25.30 -23.51
CA VAL A 40 -19.64 25.76 -24.90
C VAL A 40 -21.08 26.21 -25.18
N GLY A 41 -21.32 27.52 -25.06
CA GLY A 41 -22.65 28.10 -25.16
C GLY A 41 -23.59 27.59 -24.07
N LYS A 42 -24.71 26.97 -24.47
CA LYS A 42 -25.69 26.35 -23.56
C LYS A 42 -25.35 24.90 -23.18
N HIS A 43 -24.25 24.36 -23.68
CA HIS A 43 -23.89 22.96 -23.51
C HIS A 43 -22.63 22.79 -22.67
N TRP A 44 -22.61 21.74 -21.85
CA TRP A 44 -21.41 21.27 -21.18
C TRP A 44 -20.75 20.15 -21.97
N ARG A 45 -19.42 20.08 -21.87
CA ARG A 45 -18.59 19.08 -22.54
C ARG A 45 -17.51 18.58 -21.59
N VAL A 46 -17.51 17.29 -21.30
CA VAL A 46 -16.59 16.63 -20.37
C VAL A 46 -15.55 15.87 -21.18
N ARG A 47 -14.26 16.15 -20.97
CA ARG A 47 -13.21 15.31 -21.59
C ARG A 47 -13.28 13.91 -20.99
N ARG A 48 -13.12 12.87 -21.81
CA ARG A 48 -13.13 11.47 -21.35
C ARG A 48 -12.14 11.23 -20.21
N GLY A 49 -10.89 11.67 -20.35
CA GLY A 49 -9.90 11.58 -19.27
C GLY A 49 -10.32 12.32 -17.98
N ALA A 50 -11.00 13.48 -18.09
CA ALA A 50 -11.50 14.19 -16.91
C ALA A 50 -12.66 13.44 -16.21
N LEU A 51 -13.49 12.71 -16.96
CA LEU A 51 -14.49 11.81 -16.40
C LEU A 51 -13.84 10.60 -15.71
N GLU A 52 -12.85 9.97 -16.36
CA GLU A 52 -12.10 8.85 -15.78
C GLU A 52 -11.41 9.25 -14.48
N ASP A 53 -10.74 10.40 -14.44
CA ASP A 53 -10.11 10.94 -13.23
C ASP A 53 -11.12 11.30 -12.13
N PHE A 54 -12.31 11.76 -12.50
CA PHE A 54 -13.39 12.04 -11.56
C PHE A 54 -13.95 10.76 -10.95
N LEU A 55 -14.12 9.71 -11.76
CA LEU A 55 -14.57 8.39 -11.29
C LEU A 55 -13.53 7.76 -10.39
N ARG A 56 -12.25 7.76 -10.78
CA ARG A 56 -11.14 7.27 -9.95
C ARG A 56 -11.07 7.95 -8.58
N ARG A 57 -11.29 9.27 -8.52
CA ARG A 57 -11.34 10.04 -7.26
C ARG A 57 -12.59 9.77 -6.43
N SER A 58 -13.67 9.34 -7.07
CA SER A 58 -14.98 9.08 -6.44
C SER A 58 -15.17 7.61 -6.09
N GLU A 59 -14.32 6.71 -6.60
CA GLU A 59 -14.21 5.33 -6.16
C GLU A 59 -13.85 5.34 -4.68
N ARG A 60 -14.80 4.89 -3.85
CA ARG A 60 -14.44 4.49 -2.49
C ARG A 60 -13.54 3.28 -2.64
N PRO A 61 -12.34 3.24 -2.04
CA PRO A 61 -11.54 2.03 -2.08
C PRO A 61 -12.27 0.94 -1.29
N VAL A 62 -12.97 0.06 -2.01
CA VAL A 62 -13.79 -1.03 -1.44
C VAL A 62 -12.91 -2.15 -0.90
N THR A 63 -11.68 -2.24 -1.40
CA THR A 63 -10.70 -3.27 -1.04
C THR A 63 -9.61 -2.71 -0.14
N LEU A 64 -9.01 -3.58 0.68
CA LEU A 64 -7.87 -3.24 1.53
C LEU A 64 -6.70 -2.70 0.68
N ALA A 65 -6.38 -3.34 -0.45
CA ALA A 65 -5.34 -2.88 -1.37
C ALA A 65 -5.60 -1.47 -1.91
N GLY A 66 -6.86 -1.11 -2.22
CA GLY A 66 -7.21 0.24 -2.64
C GLY A 66 -7.02 1.28 -1.53
N GLN A 67 -7.36 0.94 -0.29
CA GLN A 67 -7.15 1.84 0.86
C GLN A 67 -5.66 2.02 1.15
N LEU A 68 -4.87 0.95 1.05
CA LEU A 68 -3.41 1.00 1.19
C LEU A 68 -2.75 1.77 0.04
N SER A 69 -3.17 1.59 -1.21
CA SER A 69 -2.64 2.33 -2.36
C SER A 69 -2.84 3.84 -2.22
N ALA A 70 -3.98 4.27 -1.65
CA ALA A 70 -4.23 5.69 -1.37
C ALA A 70 -3.41 6.23 -0.18
N PHE A 71 -2.90 5.35 0.68
CA PHE A 71 -2.18 5.71 1.90
C PHE A 71 -0.66 5.68 1.73
N LEU A 72 -0.12 4.61 1.16
CA LEU A 72 1.31 4.33 1.02
C LEU A 72 1.99 5.30 0.04
N ARG A 73 3.26 5.58 0.27
CA ARG A 73 4.11 6.44 -0.55
C ARG A 73 5.28 5.66 -1.12
N VAL A 74 6.07 6.29 -1.99
CA VAL A 74 7.35 5.77 -2.45
C VAL A 74 8.38 6.90 -2.35
N PRO A 75 9.45 6.76 -1.55
CA PRO A 75 9.68 5.71 -0.54
C PRO A 75 8.71 5.81 0.66
N ASP A 76 8.65 4.79 1.51
CA ASP A 76 7.83 4.79 2.74
C ASP A 76 8.32 3.78 3.78
N ASN A 77 8.02 4.04 5.05
CA ASN A 77 8.37 3.16 6.16
C ASN A 77 7.20 3.11 7.17
N VAL A 78 6.36 2.09 7.10
CA VAL A 78 5.10 2.03 7.85
C VAL A 78 5.07 0.91 8.89
N LEU A 79 4.53 1.23 10.07
CA LEU A 79 4.24 0.25 11.12
C LEU A 79 2.83 -0.29 10.93
N ALA A 80 2.67 -1.60 10.86
CA ALA A 80 1.39 -2.27 10.83
C ALA A 80 1.13 -3.02 12.15
N ILE A 81 -0.03 -2.82 12.75
CA ILE A 81 -0.50 -3.54 13.93
C ILE A 81 -1.73 -4.33 13.50
N ALA A 82 -1.62 -5.65 13.45
CA ALA A 82 -2.69 -6.55 13.07
C ALA A 82 -3.33 -7.20 14.30
N GLN A 83 -4.65 -7.30 14.33
CA GLN A 83 -5.38 -7.93 15.44
C GLN A 83 -4.97 -9.39 15.66
N ASN A 84 -4.78 -10.15 14.58
CA ASN A 84 -4.43 -11.56 14.59
C ASN A 84 -3.70 -11.94 13.29
N ARG A 85 -3.17 -13.17 13.22
CA ARG A 85 -2.43 -13.68 12.07
C ARG A 85 -3.22 -13.66 10.76
N ASP A 86 -4.53 -13.96 10.80
CA ASP A 86 -5.36 -13.93 9.59
C ASP A 86 -5.51 -12.51 9.02
N VAL A 87 -5.68 -11.51 9.89
CA VAL A 87 -5.69 -10.09 9.50
C VAL A 87 -4.32 -9.64 8.98
N LEU A 88 -3.23 -10.13 9.58
CA LEU A 88 -1.86 -9.87 9.14
C LEU A 88 -1.62 -10.36 7.70
N HIS A 89 -1.93 -11.62 7.40
CA HIS A 89 -1.76 -12.17 6.06
C HIS A 89 -2.62 -11.46 5.00
N ARG A 90 -3.84 -11.04 5.38
CA ARG A 90 -4.69 -10.20 4.53
C ARG A 90 -4.04 -8.86 4.22
N LEU A 91 -3.41 -8.25 5.22
CA LEU A 91 -2.71 -6.99 5.09
C LEU A 91 -1.46 -7.13 4.21
N ASP A 92 -0.70 -8.22 4.36
CA ASP A 92 0.47 -8.51 3.53
C ASP A 92 0.11 -8.68 2.06
N ALA A 93 -0.89 -9.51 1.77
CA ALA A 93 -1.35 -9.72 0.40
C ALA A 93 -1.77 -8.39 -0.23
N ALA A 94 -2.52 -7.57 0.50
CA ALA A 94 -2.93 -6.25 0.03
C ALA A 94 -1.76 -5.29 -0.16
N PHE A 95 -0.79 -5.27 0.75
CA PHE A 95 0.43 -4.47 0.64
C PHE A 95 1.22 -4.86 -0.62
N PHE A 96 1.40 -6.15 -0.85
CA PHE A 96 2.09 -6.66 -2.04
C PHE A 96 1.31 -6.44 -3.34
N SER A 97 -0.03 -6.46 -3.32
CA SER A 97 -0.83 -6.06 -4.48
C SER A 97 -0.60 -4.58 -4.84
N VAL A 98 -0.38 -3.71 -3.84
CA VAL A 98 0.02 -2.32 -4.11
C VAL A 98 1.41 -2.30 -4.74
N GLY A 99 2.38 -3.03 -4.17
CA GLY A 99 3.72 -3.13 -4.74
C GLY A 99 3.74 -3.63 -6.18
N GLU A 100 2.96 -4.66 -6.50
CA GLU A 100 2.84 -5.20 -7.86
C GLU A 100 2.30 -4.15 -8.83
N ALA A 101 1.28 -3.39 -8.43
CA ALA A 101 0.69 -2.32 -9.25
C ALA A 101 1.68 -1.18 -9.53
N HIS A 102 2.74 -1.05 -8.71
CA HIS A 102 3.85 -0.12 -8.89
C HIS A 102 5.04 -0.72 -9.65
N ASP A 103 4.89 -1.90 -10.26
CA ASP A 103 5.99 -2.70 -10.86
C ASP A 103 7.16 -2.96 -9.91
N GLY A 104 6.84 -3.09 -8.62
CA GLY A 104 7.82 -3.30 -7.58
C GLY A 104 8.32 -4.75 -7.50
N LEU A 105 9.54 -4.91 -6.99
CA LEU A 105 10.02 -6.19 -6.50
C LEU A 105 9.48 -6.42 -5.09
N LEU A 106 8.81 -7.55 -4.87
CA LEU A 106 8.13 -7.86 -3.62
C LEU A 106 8.99 -8.81 -2.80
N VAL A 107 9.21 -8.49 -1.52
CA VAL A 107 10.04 -9.29 -0.64
C VAL A 107 9.31 -9.53 0.67
N LYS A 108 9.02 -10.79 0.97
CA LYS A 108 8.44 -11.22 2.24
C LYS A 108 9.51 -11.90 3.08
N PHE A 109 9.85 -11.26 4.19
CA PHE A 109 10.59 -11.90 5.28
C PHE A 109 9.57 -12.57 6.20
N TYR A 110 9.70 -13.89 6.40
CA TYR A 110 8.79 -14.68 7.24
C TYR A 110 9.60 -15.46 8.28
N GLY A 111 9.17 -15.47 9.53
CA GLY A 111 9.85 -16.17 10.61
C GLY A 111 8.98 -16.22 11.86
N GLY A 112 9.01 -17.34 12.58
CA GLY A 112 8.16 -17.55 13.76
C GLY A 112 6.67 -17.83 13.47
N GLU A 113 6.28 -17.88 12.20
CA GLU A 113 4.99 -18.40 11.77
C GLU A 113 5.08 -19.93 11.70
N ASP A 114 4.09 -20.66 12.25
CA ASP A 114 4.02 -22.14 12.17
C ASP A 114 3.65 -22.63 10.74
N ARG A 115 4.18 -21.96 9.72
CA ARG A 115 3.78 -22.08 8.32
C ARG A 115 5.00 -22.24 7.43
N THR A 116 4.84 -23.06 6.39
CA THR A 116 5.85 -23.17 5.33
C THR A 116 5.69 -22.05 4.31
N GLU A 117 6.71 -21.82 3.49
CA GLU A 117 6.64 -20.87 2.36
C GLU A 117 5.42 -21.12 1.47
N ASP A 118 5.18 -22.37 1.07
CA ASP A 118 4.07 -22.73 0.18
C ASP A 118 2.69 -22.47 0.82
N GLU A 119 2.59 -22.63 2.14
CA GLU A 119 1.37 -22.28 2.87
C GLU A 119 1.14 -20.77 2.87
N LEU A 120 2.18 -19.95 3.04
CA LEU A 120 2.09 -18.49 2.96
C LEU A 120 1.71 -18.01 1.55
N VAL A 121 2.33 -18.58 0.52
CA VAL A 121 1.97 -18.29 -0.88
C VAL A 121 0.50 -18.62 -1.13
N SER A 122 0.04 -19.79 -0.70
CA SER A 122 -1.38 -20.19 -0.81
C SER A 122 -2.31 -19.23 -0.08
N ARG A 123 -1.89 -18.67 1.07
CA ARG A 123 -2.65 -17.66 1.81
C ARG A 123 -2.70 -16.32 1.09
N PHE A 124 -1.61 -15.90 0.46
CA PHE A 124 -1.63 -14.68 -0.35
C PHE A 124 -2.58 -14.82 -1.55
N GLU A 125 -2.62 -15.98 -2.19
CA GLU A 125 -3.59 -16.28 -3.26
C GLU A 125 -5.04 -16.22 -2.79
N GLN A 126 -5.34 -16.82 -1.63
CA GLN A 126 -6.68 -16.73 -1.02
C GLN A 126 -7.09 -15.28 -0.71
N ASN A 127 -6.13 -14.39 -0.53
CA ASN A 127 -6.33 -12.98 -0.23
C ASN A 127 -6.20 -12.06 -1.46
N GLY A 128 -6.11 -12.64 -2.67
CA GLY A 128 -6.22 -11.91 -3.93
C GLY A 128 -4.90 -11.43 -4.54
N LEU A 129 -3.75 -11.88 -4.02
CA LEU A 129 -2.44 -11.67 -4.65
C LEU A 129 -2.10 -12.89 -5.52
N GLU A 130 -1.69 -12.71 -6.77
CA GLU A 130 -1.24 -13.81 -7.64
C GLU A 130 0.17 -14.30 -7.27
N ALA A 131 0.35 -14.72 -6.02
CA ALA A 131 1.64 -14.98 -5.40
C ALA A 131 2.42 -16.10 -6.08
N GLY A 132 1.76 -17.18 -6.52
CA GLY A 132 2.41 -18.25 -7.28
C GLY A 132 3.03 -17.75 -8.59
N ARG A 133 2.25 -17.00 -9.39
CA ARG A 133 2.74 -16.39 -10.63
C ARG A 133 3.90 -15.43 -10.37
N LEU A 134 3.76 -14.55 -9.39
CA LEU A 134 4.78 -13.56 -9.05
C LEU A 134 6.07 -14.21 -8.57
N ARG A 135 5.98 -15.32 -7.83
CA ARG A 135 7.14 -16.10 -7.39
C ARG A 135 7.83 -16.75 -8.59
N ASP A 136 7.08 -17.39 -9.49
CA ASP A 136 7.62 -18.04 -10.68
C ASP A 136 8.29 -17.03 -11.64
N GLU A 137 7.77 -15.80 -11.69
CA GLU A 137 8.37 -14.67 -12.44
C GLU A 137 9.58 -14.02 -11.73
N GLY A 138 9.92 -14.45 -10.51
CA GLY A 138 10.97 -13.83 -9.70
C GLY A 138 10.62 -12.43 -9.17
N ARG A 139 9.34 -12.04 -9.22
CA ARG A 139 8.83 -10.74 -8.74
C ARG A 139 8.37 -10.77 -7.28
N LEU A 140 8.17 -11.95 -6.71
CA LEU A 140 7.96 -12.18 -5.28
C LEU A 140 9.06 -13.09 -4.72
N LEU A 141 9.81 -12.56 -3.76
CA LEU A 141 10.89 -13.26 -3.08
C LEU A 141 10.48 -13.56 -1.64
N MET A 142 10.42 -14.84 -1.30
CA MET A 142 10.20 -15.31 0.05
C MET A 142 11.56 -15.53 0.72
N ARG A 143 11.74 -15.02 1.94
CA ARG A 143 12.99 -15.13 2.70
C ARG A 143 12.67 -15.53 4.12
N GLU A 144 13.25 -16.64 4.56
CA GLU A 144 13.16 -17.04 5.95
C GLU A 144 13.96 -16.06 6.83
N GLU A 145 13.34 -15.63 7.91
CA GLU A 145 13.92 -14.74 8.90
C GLU A 145 14.57 -15.58 10.01
N GLU A 146 15.89 -15.60 10.02
CA GLU A 146 16.65 -16.18 11.13
C GLU A 146 16.69 -15.17 12.30
N VAL A 147 16.56 -15.68 13.53
CA VAL A 147 16.43 -14.90 14.78
C VAL A 147 17.67 -14.04 15.11
N SER A 148 18.74 -14.08 14.30
CA SER A 148 19.96 -13.31 14.55
C SER A 148 19.74 -11.80 14.35
N THR A 149 19.95 -11.08 15.44
CA THR A 149 19.81 -9.64 15.55
C THR A 149 20.86 -8.91 14.70
N GLY A 150 20.42 -8.12 13.72
CA GLY A 150 21.27 -7.16 12.98
C GLY A 150 21.30 -7.32 11.46
N GLU A 151 20.88 -8.47 10.91
CA GLU A 151 21.09 -8.76 9.49
C GLU A 151 19.93 -8.35 8.56
N ARG A 152 18.80 -7.87 9.08
CA ARG A 152 17.62 -7.51 8.27
C ARG A 152 17.91 -6.35 7.30
N GLY A 153 18.46 -5.26 7.83
CA GLY A 153 18.87 -4.09 7.05
C GLY A 153 19.95 -4.44 6.04
N ASP A 154 20.97 -5.20 6.44
CA ASP A 154 22.05 -5.63 5.54
C ASP A 154 21.58 -6.56 4.43
N ARG A 155 20.69 -7.52 4.72
CA ARG A 155 20.11 -8.42 3.70
C ARG A 155 19.23 -7.64 2.74
N LEU A 156 18.39 -6.73 3.24
CA LEU A 156 17.57 -5.88 2.39
C LEU A 156 18.43 -4.93 1.56
N GLY A 157 19.48 -4.36 2.13
CA GLY A 157 20.43 -3.50 1.44
C GLY A 157 21.14 -4.21 0.29
N ARG A 158 21.68 -5.43 0.53
CA ARG A 158 22.28 -6.26 -0.54
C ARG A 158 21.28 -6.58 -1.64
N LEU A 159 20.04 -6.91 -1.28
CA LEU A 159 19.00 -7.24 -2.25
C LEU A 159 18.57 -6.00 -3.06
N VAL A 160 18.48 -4.84 -2.41
CA VAL A 160 18.26 -3.56 -3.09
C VAL A 160 19.44 -3.30 -4.03
N GLU A 161 20.70 -3.44 -3.62
CA GLU A 161 21.87 -3.26 -4.49
C GLU A 161 21.88 -4.21 -5.71
N GLU A 162 21.55 -5.48 -5.51
CA GLU A 162 21.48 -6.51 -6.56
C GLU A 162 20.38 -6.19 -7.59
N GLU A 163 19.24 -5.65 -7.15
CA GLU A 163 18.04 -5.44 -7.97
C GLU A 163 17.85 -3.99 -8.45
N SER A 164 18.54 -3.03 -7.82
CA SER A 164 18.57 -1.60 -8.18
C SER A 164 19.08 -1.36 -9.59
N GLY A 165 19.82 -2.31 -10.18
CA GLY A 165 20.20 -2.28 -11.59
C GLY A 165 19.01 -2.19 -12.57
N ASN A 166 17.80 -2.57 -12.13
CA ASN A 166 16.58 -2.54 -12.93
C ASN A 166 15.70 -1.30 -12.68
N GLY A 167 16.04 -0.42 -11.72
CA GLY A 167 15.30 0.80 -11.40
C GLY A 167 13.90 0.59 -10.79
N ARG A 168 13.59 -0.61 -10.31
CA ARG A 168 12.31 -0.98 -9.68
C ARG A 168 12.27 -0.57 -8.21
N THR A 169 11.11 -0.17 -7.73
CA THR A 169 10.87 0.04 -6.30
C THR A 169 10.86 -1.31 -5.57
N VAL A 170 11.56 -1.42 -4.44
CA VAL A 170 11.49 -2.63 -3.60
C VAL A 170 10.40 -2.45 -2.55
N TRP A 171 9.56 -3.47 -2.36
CA TRP A 171 8.49 -3.51 -1.37
C TRP A 171 8.75 -4.65 -0.41
N ALA A 172 9.22 -4.33 0.79
CA ALA A 172 9.62 -5.30 1.79
C ALA A 172 8.62 -5.36 2.95
N SER A 173 8.22 -6.57 3.33
CA SER A 173 7.41 -6.85 4.52
C SER A 173 8.19 -7.66 5.53
N PHE A 174 8.21 -7.20 6.77
CA PHE A 174 8.73 -7.91 7.95
C PHE A 174 7.61 -8.08 8.96
N ASP A 175 7.56 -9.23 9.63
CA ASP A 175 6.54 -9.49 10.65
C ASP A 175 7.18 -9.89 11.99
N TRP A 176 6.91 -9.11 13.02
CA TRP A 176 7.20 -9.43 14.42
C TRP A 176 6.14 -10.40 14.96
N VAL A 177 6.27 -11.69 14.60
CA VAL A 177 5.28 -12.73 14.94
C VAL A 177 5.62 -13.49 16.23
N LEU A 178 6.87 -13.46 16.72
CA LEU A 178 7.28 -14.08 17.99
C LEU A 178 8.32 -13.22 18.73
N ASP A 179 8.14 -13.04 20.05
CA ASP A 179 9.14 -12.72 21.10
C ASP A 179 10.39 -11.93 20.66
N VAL A 180 10.25 -10.95 19.76
CA VAL A 180 11.35 -10.03 19.49
C VAL A 180 11.39 -9.07 20.66
N GLU A 181 12.42 -9.21 21.49
CA GLU A 181 12.74 -8.27 22.55
C GLU A 181 12.62 -6.84 22.02
N LEU A 182 11.87 -6.01 22.74
CA LEU A 182 11.45 -4.68 22.27
C LEU A 182 12.62 -3.82 21.78
N ASN A 183 13.75 -3.85 22.48
CA ASN A 183 14.93 -3.07 22.08
C ASN A 183 15.51 -3.57 20.76
N THR A 184 15.54 -4.88 20.54
CA THR A 184 15.96 -5.51 19.30
C THR A 184 15.05 -5.11 18.13
N ALA A 185 13.73 -5.11 18.34
CA ALA A 185 12.76 -4.69 17.33
C ALA A 185 12.97 -3.22 16.92
N LEU A 186 13.25 -2.35 17.89
CA LEU A 186 13.50 -0.93 17.66
C LEU A 186 14.85 -0.65 16.98
N GLU A 187 15.92 -1.34 17.36
CA GLU A 187 17.24 -1.21 16.71
C GLU A 187 17.19 -1.68 15.25
N GLN A 188 16.50 -2.80 15.00
CA GLN A 188 16.27 -3.27 13.63
C GLN A 188 15.51 -2.23 12.80
N GLN A 189 14.55 -1.53 13.41
CA GLN A 189 13.75 -0.53 12.74
C GLN A 189 14.54 0.75 12.40
N GLU A 190 15.49 1.16 13.25
CA GLU A 190 16.33 2.33 13.02
C GLU A 190 17.23 2.13 11.78
N ASN A 191 17.88 0.96 11.69
CA ASN A 191 18.70 0.61 10.52
C ASN A 191 17.87 0.54 9.22
N LEU A 192 16.62 0.07 9.29
CA LEU A 192 15.72 0.01 8.13
C LEU A 192 15.27 1.42 7.69
N ALA A 193 15.03 2.34 8.63
CA ALA A 193 14.61 3.70 8.31
C ALA A 193 15.69 4.45 7.52
N GLU A 194 16.97 4.32 7.91
CA GLU A 194 18.10 4.93 7.19
C GLU A 194 18.21 4.41 5.75
N LEU A 195 18.00 3.11 5.54
CA LEU A 195 18.03 2.50 4.21
C LEU A 195 16.88 3.01 3.32
N VAL A 196 15.68 3.18 3.89
CA VAL A 196 14.50 3.68 3.16
C VAL A 196 14.72 5.09 2.63
N ASP A 197 15.33 5.97 3.43
CA ASP A 197 15.57 7.36 3.03
C ASP A 197 16.59 7.48 1.89
N ALA A 198 17.46 6.48 1.73
CA ALA A 198 18.50 6.45 0.69
C ALA A 198 18.03 5.86 -0.64
N GLU A 199 16.96 5.06 -0.66
CA GLU A 199 16.62 4.16 -1.78
C GLU A 199 15.14 4.27 -2.25
N GLN A 200 14.81 3.70 -3.42
CA GLN A 200 13.41 3.54 -3.87
C GLN A 200 12.74 2.36 -3.13
N LEU A 201 12.58 2.50 -1.82
CA LEU A 201 12.19 1.39 -0.93
C LEU A 201 10.91 1.71 -0.16
N VAL A 202 10.02 0.72 -0.08
CA VAL A 202 8.81 0.75 0.76
C VAL A 202 8.89 -0.39 1.76
N VAL A 203 9.00 -0.07 3.04
CA VAL A 203 9.05 -1.05 4.13
C VAL A 203 7.74 -1.04 4.92
N LYS A 204 7.17 -2.22 5.12
CA LYS A 204 6.13 -2.48 6.11
C LYS A 204 6.69 -3.39 7.20
N THR A 205 6.77 -2.87 8.42
CA THR A 205 7.07 -3.66 9.60
C THR A 205 5.76 -3.95 10.31
N ALA A 206 5.40 -5.22 10.51
CA ALA A 206 4.13 -5.62 11.10
C ALA A 206 4.30 -6.28 12.46
N ALA A 207 3.33 -6.11 13.34
CA ALA A 207 3.28 -6.73 14.66
C ALA A 207 1.86 -7.22 14.96
N LEU A 208 1.76 -8.32 15.70
CA LEU A 208 0.48 -8.74 16.27
C LEU A 208 0.11 -7.86 17.46
N LYS A 209 -1.18 -7.55 17.60
CA LYS A 209 -1.70 -6.74 18.70
C LYS A 209 -1.31 -7.31 20.06
N GLU A 210 -1.36 -8.62 20.21
CA GLU A 210 -0.99 -9.32 21.45
C GLU A 210 0.50 -9.10 21.79
N ALA A 211 1.39 -9.08 20.78
CA ALA A 211 2.82 -8.86 20.99
C ALA A 211 3.14 -7.42 21.46
N ILE A 212 2.35 -6.43 21.04
CA ILE A 212 2.54 -5.04 21.47
C ILE A 212 1.82 -4.69 22.78
N GLU A 213 0.89 -5.52 23.25
CA GLU A 213 0.19 -5.28 24.53
C GLU A 213 1.15 -5.35 25.73
N GLU A 214 2.27 -6.05 25.58
CA GLU A 214 3.34 -6.13 26.59
C GLU A 214 4.27 -4.92 26.57
N TRP A 215 4.15 -4.04 25.57
CA TRP A 215 5.04 -2.89 25.42
C TRP A 215 4.64 -1.74 26.34
N SER A 216 5.63 -1.05 26.90
CA SER A 216 5.39 0.20 27.60
C SER A 216 4.82 1.27 26.66
N SER A 217 4.04 2.21 27.19
CA SER A 217 3.49 3.30 26.38
C SER A 217 4.57 4.14 25.68
N SER A 218 5.72 4.34 26.33
CA SER A 218 6.87 5.02 25.72
C SER A 218 7.48 4.25 24.55
N ALA A 219 7.48 2.91 24.64
CA ALA A 219 7.96 2.06 23.56
C ALA A 219 7.04 2.09 22.35
N LEU A 220 5.72 2.03 22.57
CA LEU A 220 4.73 2.14 21.50
C LEU A 220 4.82 3.51 20.79
N VAL A 221 4.95 4.59 21.57
CA VAL A 221 5.16 5.93 21.00
C VAL A 221 6.45 5.98 20.18
N ARG A 222 7.57 5.47 20.72
CA ARG A 222 8.85 5.45 20.01
C ARG A 222 8.72 4.69 18.69
N ALA A 223 8.15 3.48 18.71
CA ALA A 223 7.91 2.70 17.51
C ALA A 223 7.07 3.48 16.48
N GLN A 224 5.94 4.08 16.89
CA GLN A 224 5.10 4.87 15.98
C GLN A 224 5.83 6.09 15.40
N THR A 225 6.67 6.76 16.19
CA THR A 225 7.42 7.95 15.74
C THR A 225 8.61 7.62 14.83
N SER A 226 9.11 6.38 14.87
CA SER A 226 10.17 5.89 13.98
C SER A 226 9.66 5.47 12.59
N HIS A 227 8.37 5.61 12.33
CA HIS A 227 7.74 5.27 11.05
C HIS A 227 7.03 6.50 10.46
N SER A 228 6.97 6.58 9.13
CA SER A 228 6.27 7.63 8.39
C SER A 228 4.74 7.50 8.44
N GLY A 229 4.25 6.33 8.88
CA GLY A 229 2.82 6.04 9.03
C GLY A 229 2.56 4.82 9.90
N THR A 230 1.35 4.74 10.45
CA THR A 230 0.87 3.60 11.22
C THR A 230 -0.45 3.09 10.64
N ILE A 231 -0.53 1.77 10.50
CA ILE A 231 -1.69 1.02 10.04
C ILE A 231 -2.17 0.18 11.22
N LEU A 232 -3.41 0.37 11.66
CA LEU A 232 -4.07 -0.54 12.60
C LEU A 232 -5.14 -1.33 11.84
N ALA A 233 -4.92 -2.63 11.70
CA ALA A 233 -5.81 -3.54 11.00
C ALA A 233 -6.52 -4.45 12.00
N LEU A 234 -7.84 -4.33 12.07
CA LEU A 234 -8.72 -5.18 12.87
C LEU A 234 -9.71 -5.91 11.94
N GLU A 235 -10.33 -6.98 12.41
CA GLU A 235 -11.37 -7.69 11.64
C GLU A 235 -12.53 -6.77 11.24
N LYS A 236 -12.84 -5.78 12.10
CA LYS A 236 -13.97 -4.86 11.95
C LYS A 236 -13.61 -3.57 11.22
N GLY A 237 -12.33 -3.31 10.92
CA GLY A 237 -11.95 -2.04 10.30
C GLY A 237 -10.44 -1.80 10.18
N LEU A 238 -10.11 -0.76 9.41
CA LEU A 238 -8.76 -0.29 9.15
C LEU A 238 -8.63 1.17 9.57
N TRP A 239 -7.59 1.50 10.33
CA TRP A 239 -7.21 2.87 10.66
C TRP A 239 -5.84 3.18 10.13
N LEU A 240 -5.72 4.31 9.46
CA LEU A 240 -4.52 4.76 8.77
C LEU A 240 -4.15 6.14 9.29
N ALA A 241 -2.95 6.28 9.82
CA ALA A 241 -2.46 7.53 10.40
C ALA A 241 -1.06 7.85 9.89
N ARG A 242 -0.75 9.14 9.76
CA ARG A 242 0.60 9.63 9.48
C ARG A 242 0.97 10.71 10.49
N GLY A 243 2.23 10.68 10.92
CA GLY A 243 2.84 11.80 11.62
C GLY A 243 3.10 12.94 10.66
N GLY A 244 2.80 14.17 11.09
CA GLY A 244 3.22 15.39 10.41
C GLY A 244 4.07 16.23 11.34
N PRO A 245 4.98 17.07 10.83
CA PRO A 245 5.72 18.00 11.68
C PRO A 245 4.74 18.93 12.40
N MET A 246 5.05 19.27 13.64
CA MET A 246 4.27 20.26 14.37
C MET A 246 4.24 21.56 13.56
N PRO A 247 3.05 22.14 13.27
CA PRO A 247 2.96 23.41 12.55
C PRO A 247 3.78 24.50 13.26
N ALA A 248 4.43 25.37 12.49
CA ALA A 248 5.08 26.55 13.06
C ALA A 248 4.01 27.48 13.68
N SER A 249 4.33 28.04 14.84
CA SER A 249 3.48 28.99 15.59
C SER A 249 3.23 30.31 14.86
#